data_AF-A0A2H0XTB1-F1
#
_entry.id   AF-A0A2H0XTB1-F1
#
_cell.length_a   1.000
_cell.length_b   1.000
_cell.length_c   1.000
_cell.angle_alpha   90.00
_cell.angle_beta   90.00
_cell.angle_gamma   90.00
#
_symmetry.space_group_name_H-M   'P 1'
#
loop_
_entity.id
_entity.type
_entity.pdbx_description
1 polymer ?
#
loop_
_entity_poly.entity_id
_entity_poly.type
_entity_poly.pdbx_seq_one_letter_code
_entity_poly.pdbx_strand_id
1 'polypeptide(L)'
;MLKTPRKAGFLTILHSQIVLCIILSSRFVIAEEYLVIHQKVGATIDLEEKIHFNLFPDMQTFRSAQFFQSDADSVTGVFELFSEKGKQTFRRQFCPMEIYLLASKIDRQDSLSRANRLYIQTRYQPLFAKEFLKKIPESSLCQIRLKDKSVVEGAYYRTTGDFVQIWQNKKVLTIPMGQITRLKYWDDVEDSRIAYWATISGFMILGAVGAEVGCRWLKIQPKDRWIYDLAGCSVGVAVGHAVSPFVNELFLPKTVINFNLNKIKRLDTLHRLVYNLHKLKGKLW
;
A
#
# COMPACT_ATOMS: atom_id res chain seq x y z
N MET A 1 45.84 50.04 43.81
CA MET A 1 44.90 48.93 44.05
C MET A 1 43.68 49.12 43.13
N LEU A 2 43.32 48.05 42.41
CA LEU A 2 42.45 48.04 41.23
C LEU A 2 40.99 48.49 41.53
N LYS A 3 40.52 49.54 40.85
CA LYS A 3 39.09 49.86 40.71
C LYS A 3 38.46 48.83 39.77
N THR A 4 37.65 47.93 40.31
CA THR A 4 36.80 47.00 39.55
C THR A 4 35.79 47.78 38.69
N PRO A 5 35.70 47.57 37.37
CA PRO A 5 34.75 48.26 36.54
C PRO A 5 33.40 47.51 36.45
N ARG A 6 32.32 48.29 36.55
CA ARG A 6 31.03 48.15 35.84
C ARG A 6 30.55 46.72 35.51
N LYS A 7 30.04 45.98 36.51
CA LYS A 7 29.21 44.78 36.25
C LYS A 7 27.73 45.12 35.97
N ALA A 8 27.26 46.30 36.37
CA ALA A 8 25.84 46.66 36.30
C ALA A 8 25.31 46.93 34.87
N GLY A 9 26.14 47.47 33.96
CA GLY A 9 25.73 47.79 32.60
C GLY A 9 25.65 46.58 31.66
N PHE A 10 26.39 45.50 31.95
CA PHE A 10 26.38 44.29 31.13
C PHE A 10 25.10 43.47 31.37
N LEU A 11 24.60 43.45 32.61
CA LEU A 11 23.40 42.70 32.99
C LEU A 11 22.12 43.27 32.35
N THR A 12 22.02 44.60 32.28
CA THR A 12 20.88 45.30 31.67
C THR A 12 20.84 45.14 30.15
N ILE A 13 22.00 45.14 29.49
CA ILE A 13 22.11 44.84 28.06
C ILE A 13 21.72 43.38 27.77
N LEU A 14 22.17 42.45 28.61
CA LEU A 14 21.83 41.03 28.48
C LEU A 14 20.32 40.80 28.66
N HIS A 15 19.68 41.44 29.66
CA HIS A 15 18.24 41.35 29.87
C HIS A 15 17.45 41.93 28.69
N SER A 16 17.87 43.07 28.14
CA SER A 16 17.27 43.68 26.96
C SER A 16 17.32 42.74 25.75
N GLN A 17 18.47 42.09 25.50
CA GLN A 17 18.62 41.15 24.39
C GLN A 17 17.80 39.87 24.58
N ILE A 18 17.68 39.36 25.81
CA ILE A 18 16.85 38.17 26.10
C ILE A 18 15.37 38.49 25.88
N VAL A 19 14.89 39.64 26.35
CA VAL A 19 13.49 40.07 26.16
C VAL A 19 13.20 40.29 24.66
N LEU A 20 14.13 40.89 23.91
CA LEU A 20 14.01 41.04 22.47
C LEU A 20 13.94 39.69 21.74
N CYS A 21 14.78 38.73 22.13
CA CYS A 21 14.75 37.36 21.60
C CYS A 21 13.43 36.64 21.93
N ILE A 22 12.89 36.82 23.14
CA ILE A 22 11.60 36.24 23.54
C ILE A 22 10.47 36.84 22.68
N ILE A 23 10.44 38.16 22.50
CA ILE A 23 9.41 38.84 21.68
C ILE A 23 9.53 38.49 20.19
N LEU A 24 10.75 38.34 19.67
CA LEU A 24 10.99 37.87 18.31
C LEU A 24 10.56 36.40 18.14
N SER A 25 10.84 35.55 19.14
CA SER A 25 10.46 34.13 19.10
C SER A 25 8.95 33.92 19.28
N SER A 26 8.26 34.77 20.03
CA SER A 26 6.81 34.63 20.23
C SER A 26 6.01 34.94 18.96
N ARG A 27 6.55 35.74 18.02
CA ARG A 27 5.92 35.97 16.71
C ARG A 27 5.98 34.76 15.78
N PHE A 28 6.81 33.76 16.07
CA PHE A 28 6.86 32.52 15.31
C PHE A 28 5.87 31.46 15.81
N VAL A 29 5.20 31.68 16.94
CA VAL A 29 4.19 30.76 17.49
C VAL A 29 2.80 31.31 17.20
N ILE A 30 2.47 31.47 15.91
CA ILE A 30 1.07 31.56 15.50
C ILE A 30 0.62 30.12 15.28
N ALA A 31 -0.08 29.57 16.26
CA ALA A 31 -0.73 28.27 16.10
C ALA A 31 -1.91 28.46 15.15
N GLU A 32 -1.76 28.03 13.90
CA GLU A 32 -2.86 27.98 12.93
C GLU A 32 -3.93 27.02 13.47
N GLU A 33 -5.16 27.51 13.72
CA GLU A 33 -6.25 26.69 14.25
C GLU A 33 -6.76 25.71 13.18
N TYR A 34 -6.83 24.42 13.53
CA TYR A 34 -7.36 23.37 12.64
C TYR A 34 -8.86 23.57 12.39
N LEU A 35 -9.23 23.73 11.13
CA LEU A 35 -10.62 23.86 10.72
C LEU A 35 -11.17 22.50 10.25
N VAL A 36 -12.15 21.98 10.98
CA VAL A 36 -12.91 20.80 10.57
C VAL A 36 -14.03 21.26 9.62
N ILE A 37 -13.94 20.86 8.34
CA ILE A 37 -14.93 21.27 7.33
C ILE A 37 -16.31 20.65 7.60
N HIS A 38 -16.33 19.38 8.01
CA HIS A 38 -17.57 18.66 8.30
C HIS A 38 -17.30 17.48 9.23
N GLN A 39 -18.27 17.14 10.08
CA GLN A 39 -18.16 16.02 11.04
C GLN A 39 -17.91 14.66 10.36
N LYS A 40 -18.32 14.51 9.09
CA LYS A 40 -18.17 13.27 8.28
C LYS A 40 -16.75 13.02 7.75
N VAL A 41 -15.85 14.00 7.79
CA VAL A 41 -14.50 13.97 7.14
C VAL A 41 -13.37 14.22 8.16
N GLY A 42 -13.71 14.42 9.43
CA GLY A 42 -12.71 14.67 10.48
C GLY A 42 -11.85 15.92 10.24
N ALA A 43 -10.71 16.00 10.93
CA ALA A 43 -9.79 17.15 10.87
C ALA A 43 -8.81 17.10 9.69
N THR A 44 -8.72 15.98 9.00
CA THR A 44 -7.86 15.80 7.83
C THR A 44 -8.64 14.97 6.83
N ILE A 45 -8.78 15.49 5.61
CA ILE A 45 -9.45 14.78 4.53
C ILE A 45 -8.49 13.73 3.99
N ASP A 46 -8.86 12.47 4.16
CA ASP A 46 -8.08 11.35 3.63
C ASP A 46 -8.41 11.05 2.16
N LEU A 47 -7.53 10.31 1.50
CA LEU A 47 -7.74 9.91 0.10
C LEU A 47 -9.07 9.15 -0.11
N GLU A 48 -9.45 8.30 0.84
CA GLU A 48 -10.71 7.56 0.76
C GLU A 48 -11.93 8.49 0.75
N GLU A 49 -11.92 9.48 1.62
CA GLU A 49 -12.98 10.48 1.74
C GLU A 49 -13.00 11.39 0.52
N LYS A 50 -11.82 11.78 0.01
CA LYS A 50 -11.73 12.49 -1.26
C LYS A 50 -12.41 11.70 -2.38
N ILE A 51 -12.14 10.40 -2.52
CA ILE A 51 -12.70 9.56 -3.58
C ILE A 51 -14.21 9.40 -3.38
N HIS A 52 -14.65 9.11 -2.16
CA HIS A 52 -16.06 8.90 -1.82
C HIS A 52 -16.90 10.17 -2.05
N PHE A 53 -16.48 11.30 -1.48
CA PHE A 53 -17.16 12.58 -1.62
C PHE A 53 -16.83 13.33 -2.93
N ASN A 54 -15.97 12.75 -3.77
CA ASN A 54 -15.47 13.32 -5.01
C ASN A 54 -14.94 14.77 -4.82
N LEU A 55 -14.10 14.96 -3.81
CA LEU A 55 -13.47 16.24 -3.49
C LEU A 55 -12.22 16.46 -4.35
N PHE A 56 -11.90 17.70 -4.68
CA PHE A 56 -10.69 18.09 -5.43
C PHE A 56 -10.42 17.21 -6.69
N PRO A 57 -11.37 17.14 -7.64
CA PRO A 57 -11.24 16.29 -8.84
C PRO A 57 -10.09 16.71 -9.77
N ASP A 58 -9.55 17.91 -9.57
CA ASP A 58 -8.37 18.46 -10.22
C ASP A 58 -7.05 17.86 -9.70
N MET A 59 -7.02 17.38 -8.45
CA MET A 59 -5.79 16.91 -7.79
C MET A 59 -5.63 15.39 -7.87
N GLN A 60 -5.00 14.89 -8.93
CA GLN A 60 -4.88 13.44 -9.19
C GLN A 60 -4.02 12.68 -8.18
N THR A 61 -2.93 13.30 -7.72
CA THR A 61 -1.98 12.67 -6.79
C THR A 61 -2.28 12.98 -5.34
N PHE A 62 -3.52 13.31 -5.00
CA PHE A 62 -3.91 13.62 -3.63
C PHE A 62 -3.56 12.51 -2.64
N ARG A 63 -3.05 12.90 -1.48
CA ARG A 63 -2.83 12.02 -0.33
C ARG A 63 -3.72 12.41 0.84
N SER A 64 -3.63 13.65 1.26
CA SER A 64 -4.44 14.21 2.34
C SER A 64 -4.58 15.72 2.18
N ALA A 65 -5.58 16.30 2.85
CA ALA A 65 -5.72 17.74 2.98
C ALA A 65 -6.10 18.14 4.40
N GLN A 66 -5.53 19.25 4.85
CA GLN A 66 -5.82 19.84 6.14
C GLN A 66 -6.13 21.32 5.97
N PHE A 67 -7.13 21.80 6.69
CA PHE A 67 -7.60 23.18 6.58
C PHE A 67 -7.31 23.93 7.86
N PHE A 68 -6.90 25.18 7.70
CA PHE A 68 -6.51 26.07 8.76
C PHE A 68 -7.25 27.39 8.59
N GLN A 69 -7.74 27.93 9.69
CA GLN A 69 -8.25 29.30 9.67
C GLN A 69 -7.04 30.25 9.70
N SER A 70 -6.89 31.06 8.65
CA SER A 70 -5.78 32.02 8.56
C SER A 70 -6.21 33.41 9.03
N ASP A 71 -7.35 33.91 8.54
CA ASP A 71 -7.97 35.16 8.96
C ASP A 71 -9.49 34.96 9.11
N ALA A 72 -10.22 36.00 9.56
CA ALA A 72 -11.69 35.95 9.66
C ALA A 72 -12.37 35.58 8.33
N ASP A 73 -11.80 36.02 7.20
CA ASP A 73 -12.38 35.84 5.86
C ASP A 73 -11.57 34.90 4.96
N SER A 74 -10.58 34.17 5.50
CA SER A 74 -9.76 33.27 4.68
C SER A 74 -9.42 31.95 5.36
N VAL A 75 -9.50 30.87 4.58
CA VAL A 75 -9.14 29.52 5.00
C VAL A 75 -8.01 29.01 4.13
N THR A 76 -6.93 28.55 4.73
CA THR A 76 -5.81 27.94 4.01
C THR A 76 -5.93 26.42 4.05
N GLY A 77 -6.06 25.80 2.88
CA GLY A 77 -5.94 24.36 2.71
C GLY A 77 -4.50 23.96 2.37
N VAL A 78 -3.91 23.07 3.17
CA VAL A 78 -2.63 22.43 2.92
C VAL A 78 -2.88 21.03 2.37
N PHE A 79 -2.42 20.77 1.16
CA PHE A 79 -2.60 19.52 0.43
C PHE A 79 -1.29 18.76 0.37
N GLU A 80 -1.29 17.49 0.77
CA GLU A 80 -0.21 16.57 0.48
C GLU A 80 -0.50 15.82 -0.82
N LEU A 81 0.49 15.79 -1.72
CA LEU A 81 0.44 15.09 -2.99
C LEU A 81 1.55 14.01 -3.06
N PHE A 82 1.22 12.87 -3.66
CA PHE A 82 2.17 11.85 -4.08
C PHE A 82 2.98 12.35 -5.28
N SER A 83 4.31 12.38 -5.15
CA SER A 83 5.24 12.70 -6.23
C SER A 83 6.26 11.58 -6.39
N GLU A 84 6.84 11.44 -7.60
CA GLU A 84 7.88 10.45 -7.87
C GLU A 84 9.14 10.67 -7.01
N LYS A 85 9.39 11.91 -6.58
CA LYS A 85 10.51 12.30 -5.71
C LYS A 85 10.18 12.34 -4.22
N GLY A 86 8.96 11.95 -3.83
CA GLY A 86 8.52 11.94 -2.43
C GLY A 86 7.22 12.71 -2.19
N LYS A 87 7.11 13.36 -1.03
CA LYS A 87 5.93 14.17 -0.67
C LYS A 87 6.06 15.57 -1.26
N GLN A 88 5.01 16.07 -1.90
CA GLN A 88 4.90 17.48 -2.26
C GLN A 88 3.74 18.09 -1.47
N THR A 89 3.99 19.23 -0.85
CA THR A 89 2.97 20.00 -0.14
C THR A 89 2.61 21.23 -0.95
N PHE A 90 1.32 21.47 -1.12
CA PHE A 90 0.79 22.63 -1.82
C PHE A 90 -0.20 23.36 -0.92
N ARG A 91 -0.16 24.69 -0.90
CA ARG A 91 -1.10 25.51 -0.13
C ARG A 91 -2.05 26.23 -1.08
N ARG A 92 -3.34 26.26 -0.74
CA ARG A 92 -4.36 26.99 -1.48
C ARG A 92 -5.25 27.74 -0.51
N GLN A 93 -5.52 29.00 -0.81
CA GLN A 93 -6.51 29.79 -0.08
C GLN A 93 -7.92 29.51 -0.62
N PHE A 94 -8.87 29.49 0.30
CA PHE A 94 -10.29 29.33 0.05
C PHE A 94 -11.05 30.46 0.73
N CYS A 95 -12.14 30.89 0.09
CA CYS A 95 -13.08 31.78 0.76
C CYS A 95 -14.06 30.98 1.64
N PRO A 96 -14.67 31.58 2.68
CA PRO A 96 -15.64 30.90 3.53
C PRO A 96 -16.80 30.28 2.76
N MET A 97 -17.23 30.92 1.67
CA MET A 97 -18.27 30.39 0.79
C MET A 97 -17.85 29.09 0.08
N GLU A 98 -16.60 28.99 -0.38
CA GLU A 98 -16.07 27.75 -0.98
C GLU A 98 -16.05 26.62 0.04
N ILE A 99 -15.66 26.91 1.29
CA ILE A 99 -15.67 25.92 2.38
C ILE A 99 -17.10 25.48 2.69
N TYR A 100 -18.06 26.40 2.75
CA TYR A 100 -19.47 26.09 2.94
C TYR A 100 -20.03 25.20 1.82
N LEU A 101 -19.71 25.49 0.56
CA LEU A 101 -20.12 24.66 -0.57
C LEU A 101 -19.51 23.26 -0.50
N LEU A 102 -18.26 23.15 -0.03
CA LEU A 102 -17.57 21.88 0.17
C LEU A 102 -18.23 21.05 1.29
N ALA A 103 -18.56 21.70 2.41
CA ALA A 103 -19.31 21.09 3.51
C ALA A 103 -20.71 20.64 3.07
N SER A 104 -21.45 21.47 2.33
CA SER A 104 -22.77 21.12 1.79
C SER A 104 -22.71 19.92 0.84
N LYS A 105 -21.66 19.81 0.02
CA LYS A 105 -21.46 18.66 -0.86
C LYS A 105 -21.23 17.36 -0.07
N ILE A 106 -20.44 17.43 1.01
CA ILE A 106 -20.21 16.30 1.92
C ILE A 106 -21.52 15.91 2.61
N ASP A 107 -22.31 16.89 3.05
CA ASP A 107 -23.53 16.65 3.80
C ASP A 107 -24.58 15.88 3.01
N ARG A 108 -24.74 16.20 1.72
CA ARG A 108 -25.68 15.54 0.78
C ARG A 108 -25.41 14.06 0.54
N GLN A 109 -24.24 13.55 0.92
CA GLN A 109 -23.85 12.17 0.70
C GLN A 109 -23.83 11.38 2.00
N ASP A 110 -24.05 10.07 1.88
CA ASP A 110 -23.96 9.16 3.01
C ASP A 110 -22.54 9.13 3.57
N SER A 111 -22.46 8.93 4.89
CA SER A 111 -21.18 8.74 5.58
C SER A 111 -20.41 7.54 5.01
N LEU A 112 -19.09 7.65 5.00
CA LEU A 112 -18.20 6.62 4.48
C LEU A 112 -18.25 5.34 5.33
N SER A 113 -18.95 4.31 4.83
CA SER A 113 -19.02 2.98 5.46
C SER A 113 -17.72 2.19 5.30
N ARG A 114 -17.44 1.27 6.23
CA ARG A 114 -16.28 0.36 6.18
C ARG A 114 -16.23 -0.48 4.91
N ALA A 115 -17.38 -0.91 4.39
CA ALA A 115 -17.47 -1.65 3.13
C ALA A 115 -17.01 -0.79 1.93
N ASN A 116 -17.41 0.48 1.91
CA ASN A 116 -17.00 1.43 0.88
C ASN A 116 -15.50 1.74 0.97
N ARG A 117 -14.94 1.86 2.19
CA ARG A 117 -13.49 2.01 2.39
C ARG A 117 -12.71 0.85 1.78
N LEU A 118 -13.11 -0.39 2.09
CA LEU A 118 -12.49 -1.59 1.53
C LEU A 118 -12.60 -1.65 0.00
N TYR A 119 -13.76 -1.26 -0.54
CA TYR A 119 -13.95 -1.16 -1.99
C TYR A 119 -12.99 -0.15 -2.63
N ILE A 120 -12.86 1.04 -2.05
CA ILE A 120 -11.95 2.10 -2.53
C ILE A 120 -10.50 1.62 -2.43
N GLN A 121 -10.08 1.07 -1.29
CA GLN A 121 -8.72 0.55 -1.09
C GLN A 121 -8.37 -0.53 -2.11
N THR A 122 -9.30 -1.45 -2.39
CA THR A 122 -9.10 -2.53 -3.36
C THR A 122 -9.04 -2.00 -4.79
N ARG A 123 -9.91 -1.04 -5.13
CA ARG A 123 -9.98 -0.45 -6.47
C ARG A 123 -8.77 0.43 -6.78
N TYR A 124 -8.32 1.21 -5.81
CA TYR A 124 -7.17 2.14 -5.91
C TYR A 124 -5.93 1.59 -5.21
N GLN A 125 -5.75 0.27 -5.29
CA GLN A 125 -4.68 -0.47 -4.62
C GLN A 125 -3.28 0.14 -4.68
N PRO A 126 -2.81 0.72 -5.82
CA PRO A 126 -1.48 1.33 -5.88
C PRO A 126 -1.27 2.52 -4.92
N LEU A 127 -2.32 3.25 -4.54
CA LEU A 127 -2.22 4.37 -3.60
C LEU A 127 -2.07 3.89 -2.15
N PHE A 128 -2.68 2.75 -1.84
CA PHE A 128 -2.67 2.13 -0.51
C PHE A 128 -1.59 1.03 -0.39
N ALA A 129 -0.68 0.91 -1.36
CA ALA A 129 0.27 -0.18 -1.42
C ALA A 129 1.17 -0.25 -0.16
N LYS A 130 1.55 0.91 0.41
CA LYS A 130 2.30 0.97 1.69
C LYS A 130 1.52 0.39 2.86
N GLU A 131 0.21 0.56 2.88
CA GLU A 131 -0.65 0.03 3.95
C GLU A 131 -0.86 -1.47 3.79
N PHE A 132 -1.01 -1.95 2.55
CA PHE A 132 -1.07 -3.38 2.26
C PHE A 132 0.23 -4.09 2.63
N LEU A 133 1.40 -3.49 2.33
CA LEU A 133 2.70 -4.04 2.71
C LEU A 133 2.86 -4.23 4.22
N LYS A 134 2.32 -3.32 5.03
CA LYS A 134 2.36 -3.43 6.50
C LYS A 134 1.52 -4.59 7.04
N LYS A 135 0.55 -5.07 6.26
CA LYS A 135 -0.33 -6.18 6.65
C LYS A 135 0.22 -7.55 6.26
N ILE A 136 1.29 -7.60 5.46
CA ILE A 136 1.91 -8.87 5.05
C ILE A 136 2.56 -9.51 6.28
N PRO A 137 2.26 -10.79 6.57
CA PRO A 137 2.93 -11.53 7.63
C PRO A 137 4.44 -11.58 7.40
N GLU A 138 5.22 -11.43 8.47
CA GLU A 138 6.66 -11.65 8.39
C GLU A 138 6.93 -13.09 7.96
N SER A 139 7.98 -13.30 7.16
CA SER A 139 8.38 -14.59 6.56
C SER A 139 7.46 -15.18 5.48
N SER A 140 6.38 -14.49 5.08
CA SER A 140 5.57 -14.92 3.92
C SER A 140 6.41 -14.99 2.65
N LEU A 141 6.26 -16.06 1.89
CA LEU A 141 6.89 -16.19 0.58
C LEU A 141 6.32 -15.11 -0.35
N CYS A 142 7.18 -14.43 -1.09
CA CYS A 142 6.83 -13.32 -1.95
C CYS A 142 7.51 -13.40 -3.31
N GLN A 143 6.76 -13.02 -4.33
CA GLN A 143 7.25 -12.84 -5.70
C GLN A 143 7.06 -11.37 -6.09
N ILE A 144 8.17 -10.65 -6.28
CA ILE A 144 8.19 -9.24 -6.67
C ILE A 144 8.57 -9.14 -8.14
N ARG A 145 7.73 -8.46 -8.92
CA ARG A 145 8.03 -8.06 -10.28
C ARG A 145 8.49 -6.60 -10.30
N LEU A 146 9.71 -6.38 -10.77
CA LEU A 146 10.30 -5.06 -10.93
C LEU A 146 9.87 -4.39 -12.25
N LYS A 147 10.11 -3.09 -12.38
CA LYS A 147 9.88 -2.33 -13.63
C LYS A 147 10.69 -2.87 -14.79
N ASP A 148 11.88 -3.38 -14.51
CA ASP A 148 12.81 -4.00 -15.47
C ASP A 148 12.37 -5.40 -15.93
N LYS A 149 11.15 -5.84 -15.54
CA LYS A 149 10.56 -7.16 -15.78
C LYS A 149 11.25 -8.32 -15.08
N SER A 150 12.34 -8.09 -14.36
CA SER A 150 12.96 -9.08 -13.48
C SER A 150 12.00 -9.48 -12.36
N VAL A 151 12.08 -10.76 -11.99
CA VAL A 151 11.28 -11.36 -10.92
C VAL A 151 12.22 -11.74 -9.80
N VAL A 152 11.91 -11.26 -8.60
CA VAL A 152 12.65 -11.57 -7.37
C VAL A 152 11.74 -12.39 -6.48
N GLU A 153 12.24 -13.54 -6.04
CA GLU A 153 11.54 -14.45 -5.13
C GLU A 153 12.30 -14.57 -3.83
N GLY A 154 11.58 -14.55 -2.71
CA GLY A 154 12.14 -14.71 -1.39
C GLY A 154 11.12 -14.51 -0.28
N ALA A 155 11.56 -14.60 0.97
CA ALA A 155 10.69 -14.40 2.13
C ALA A 155 10.59 -12.91 2.47
N TYR A 156 9.38 -12.40 2.65
CA TYR A 156 9.18 -11.05 3.12
C TYR A 156 9.73 -10.89 4.53
N TYR A 157 10.49 -9.83 4.76
CA TYR A 157 11.08 -9.56 6.06
C TYR A 157 10.45 -8.33 6.70
N ARG A 158 10.63 -7.17 6.07
CA ARG A 158 10.09 -5.93 6.60
C ARG A 158 9.98 -4.85 5.52
N THR A 159 9.10 -3.90 5.77
CA THR A 159 9.05 -2.65 5.03
C THR A 159 9.57 -1.51 5.91
N THR A 160 10.61 -0.82 5.43
CA THR A 160 11.23 0.31 6.13
C THR A 160 11.15 1.55 5.24
N GLY A 161 10.25 2.47 5.59
CA GLY A 161 9.99 3.69 4.80
C GLY A 161 9.51 3.36 3.39
N ASP A 162 10.34 3.66 2.40
CA ASP A 162 10.04 3.50 0.97
C ASP A 162 10.76 2.28 0.35
N PHE A 163 11.30 1.41 1.20
CA PHE A 163 12.02 0.20 0.81
C PHE A 163 11.33 -1.06 1.35
N VAL A 164 11.29 -2.09 0.50
CA VAL A 164 10.84 -3.45 0.83
C VAL A 164 12.06 -4.33 0.97
N GLN A 165 12.16 -5.06 2.09
CA GLN A 165 13.26 -5.98 2.37
C GLN A 165 12.78 -7.42 2.22
N ILE A 166 13.53 -8.20 1.44
CA ILE A 166 13.27 -9.61 1.17
C ILE A 166 14.50 -10.41 1.54
N TRP A 167 14.30 -11.55 2.19
CA TRP A 167 15.34 -12.56 2.39
C TRP A 167 15.43 -13.48 1.18
N GLN A 168 16.60 -13.49 0.55
CA GLN A 168 16.92 -14.34 -0.59
C GLN A 168 18.36 -14.86 -0.46
N ASN A 169 18.57 -16.17 -0.60
CA ASN A 169 19.90 -16.80 -0.64
C ASN A 169 20.86 -16.34 0.48
N LYS A 170 20.38 -16.33 1.74
CA LYS A 170 21.12 -15.88 2.95
C LYS A 170 21.53 -14.39 2.95
N LYS A 171 20.92 -13.57 2.09
CA LYS A 171 21.13 -12.12 2.06
C LYS A 171 19.79 -11.39 2.14
N VAL A 172 19.82 -10.19 2.73
CA VAL A 172 18.67 -9.28 2.73
C VAL A 172 18.78 -8.36 1.52
N LEU A 173 17.87 -8.52 0.57
CA LEU A 173 17.75 -7.65 -0.59
C LEU A 173 16.82 -6.49 -0.27
N THR A 174 17.29 -5.27 -0.49
CA THR A 174 16.49 -4.05 -0.27
C THR A 174 16.07 -3.48 -1.62
N ILE A 175 14.76 -3.40 -1.86
CA ILE A 175 14.18 -2.95 -3.12
C ILE A 175 13.38 -1.66 -2.86
N PRO A 176 13.62 -0.56 -3.61
CA PRO A 176 12.80 0.64 -3.50
C PRO A 176 11.40 0.38 -4.08
N MET A 177 10.35 0.80 -3.36
CA MET A 177 8.95 0.59 -3.78
C MET A 177 8.65 1.19 -5.15
N GLY A 178 9.32 2.29 -5.51
CA GLY A 178 9.17 2.92 -6.82
C GLY A 178 9.60 2.04 -8.01
N GLN A 179 10.39 0.99 -7.78
CA GLN A 179 10.78 0.02 -8.80
C GLN A 179 9.85 -1.21 -8.86
N ILE A 180 8.98 -1.39 -7.87
CA ILE A 180 8.06 -2.52 -7.82
C ILE A 180 6.85 -2.22 -8.72
N THR A 181 6.46 -3.19 -9.55
CA THR A 181 5.24 -3.11 -10.36
C THR A 181 4.11 -3.93 -9.74
N ARG A 182 4.45 -5.12 -9.24
CA ARG A 182 3.52 -6.09 -8.68
C ARG A 182 4.24 -6.91 -7.63
N LEU A 183 3.61 -7.08 -6.47
CA LEU A 183 4.03 -8.01 -5.43
C LEU A 183 2.93 -9.06 -5.31
N LYS A 184 3.30 -10.34 -5.35
CA LYS A 184 2.44 -11.42 -4.93
C LYS A 184 2.99 -12.00 -3.64
N TYR A 185 2.12 -12.36 -2.73
CA TYR A 185 2.52 -13.09 -1.54
C TYR A 185 1.50 -14.18 -1.24
N TRP A 186 1.94 -15.14 -0.44
CA TRP A 186 1.13 -16.25 0.02
C TRP A 186 0.93 -16.08 1.53
N ASP A 187 -0.33 -15.94 1.94
CA ASP A 187 -0.70 -15.59 3.31
C ASP A 187 -0.34 -16.72 4.30
N ASP A 188 -0.22 -17.97 3.84
CA ASP A 188 -0.03 -19.12 4.72
C ASP A 188 1.05 -20.10 4.21
N VAL A 189 2.15 -20.18 4.97
CA VAL A 189 3.27 -21.11 4.70
C VAL A 189 2.91 -22.52 5.19
N GLU A 190 2.03 -22.65 6.17
CA GLU A 190 1.64 -23.95 6.73
C GLU A 190 0.75 -24.72 5.76
N ASP A 191 -0.21 -24.04 5.13
CA ASP A 191 -1.00 -24.59 4.01
C ASP A 191 -0.12 -25.04 2.85
N SER A 192 0.98 -24.32 2.57
CA SER A 192 1.93 -24.71 1.52
C SER A 192 2.60 -26.06 1.81
N ARG A 193 2.86 -26.35 3.09
CA ARG A 193 3.47 -27.60 3.53
C ARG A 193 2.48 -28.75 3.45
N ILE A 194 1.22 -28.53 3.85
CA ILE A 194 0.16 -29.54 3.73
C ILE A 194 -0.08 -29.87 2.26
N ALA A 195 -0.20 -28.86 1.39
CA ALA A 195 -0.36 -29.04 -0.04
C ALA A 195 0.84 -29.76 -0.69
N TYR A 196 2.06 -29.47 -0.24
CA TYR A 196 3.27 -30.17 -0.67
C TYR A 196 3.22 -31.67 -0.33
N TRP A 197 2.87 -32.04 0.91
CA TRP A 197 2.77 -33.45 1.28
C TRP A 197 1.57 -34.15 0.64
N ALA A 198 0.46 -33.43 0.45
CA ALA A 198 -0.73 -33.94 -0.24
C ALA A 198 -0.42 -34.24 -1.71
N THR A 199 0.32 -33.37 -2.40
CA THR A 199 0.72 -33.60 -3.80
C THR A 199 1.66 -34.78 -3.93
N ILE A 200 2.69 -34.88 -3.09
CA ILE A 200 3.59 -36.03 -3.08
C ILE A 200 2.82 -37.33 -2.82
N SER A 201 1.92 -37.34 -1.83
CA SER A 201 1.12 -38.51 -1.50
C SER A 201 0.18 -38.90 -2.64
N GLY A 202 -0.45 -37.92 -3.29
CA GLY A 202 -1.31 -38.15 -4.46
C GLY A 202 -0.54 -38.77 -5.63
N PHE A 203 0.64 -38.23 -5.95
CA PHE A 203 1.48 -38.78 -7.03
C PHE A 203 2.09 -40.14 -6.67
N MET A 204 2.38 -40.42 -5.39
CA MET A 204 2.78 -41.76 -4.95
C MET A 204 1.68 -42.79 -5.24
N ILE A 205 0.43 -42.48 -4.90
CA ILE A 205 -0.73 -43.36 -5.15
C ILE A 205 -0.94 -43.54 -6.66
N LEU A 206 -0.85 -42.46 -7.45
CA LEU A 206 -0.93 -42.54 -8.91
C LEU A 206 0.19 -43.39 -9.51
N GLY A 207 1.40 -43.31 -8.96
CA GLY A 207 2.54 -44.15 -9.34
C GLY A 207 2.29 -45.63 -9.07
N ALA A 208 1.73 -45.97 -7.90
CA ALA A 208 1.33 -47.33 -7.56
C ALA A 208 0.25 -47.86 -8.52
N VAL A 209 -0.80 -47.09 -8.77
CA VAL A 209 -1.88 -47.46 -9.70
C VAL A 209 -1.34 -47.61 -11.12
N GLY A 210 -0.45 -46.73 -11.56
CA GLY A 210 0.20 -46.82 -12.87
C GLY A 210 1.04 -48.08 -13.00
N ALA A 211 1.79 -48.44 -11.97
CA ALA A 211 2.54 -49.70 -11.92
C ALA A 211 1.62 -50.92 -11.95
N GLU A 212 0.50 -50.91 -11.23
CA GLU A 212 -0.49 -51.99 -11.29
C GLU A 212 -1.07 -52.18 -12.70
N VAL A 213 -1.46 -51.08 -13.35
CA VAL A 213 -2.01 -51.11 -14.72
C VAL A 213 -0.94 -51.63 -15.69
N GLY A 214 0.30 -51.17 -15.56
CA GLY A 214 1.44 -51.66 -16.35
C GLY A 214 1.70 -53.15 -16.17
N CYS A 215 1.67 -53.64 -14.92
CA CYS A 215 1.87 -55.06 -14.62
C CYS A 215 0.75 -55.94 -15.18
N ARG A 216 -0.51 -55.47 -15.14
CA ARG A 216 -1.64 -56.18 -15.76
C ARG A 216 -1.50 -56.24 -17.28
N TRP A 217 -1.06 -55.14 -17.90
CA TRP A 217 -0.87 -55.08 -19.34
C TRP A 217 0.27 -56.00 -19.82
N LEU A 218 1.37 -56.07 -19.06
CA LEU A 218 2.53 -56.93 -19.34
C LEU A 218 2.39 -58.37 -18.83
N LYS A 219 1.27 -58.73 -18.20
CA LYS A 219 0.99 -60.07 -17.62
C LYS A 219 2.09 -60.58 -16.66
N ILE A 220 2.64 -59.68 -15.85
CA ILE A 220 3.70 -60.00 -14.89
C ILE A 220 3.14 -60.88 -13.76
N GLN A 221 3.94 -61.84 -13.30
CA GLN A 221 3.53 -62.77 -12.24
C GLN A 221 3.28 -62.04 -10.91
N PRO A 222 2.29 -62.49 -10.10
CA PRO A 222 1.91 -61.82 -8.87
C PRO A 222 3.02 -61.78 -7.80
N LYS A 223 4.01 -62.67 -7.88
CA LYS A 223 5.13 -62.75 -6.93
C LYS A 223 6.10 -61.57 -7.05
N ASP A 224 6.27 -61.01 -8.24
CA ASP A 224 7.22 -59.92 -8.51
C ASP A 224 6.55 -58.54 -8.52
N ARG A 225 5.22 -58.51 -8.40
CA ARG A 225 4.39 -57.29 -8.50
C ARG A 225 4.79 -56.22 -7.48
N TRP A 226 5.16 -56.61 -6.27
CA TRP A 226 5.55 -55.68 -5.21
C TRP A 226 6.76 -54.80 -5.58
N ILE A 227 7.69 -55.31 -6.40
CA ILE A 227 8.87 -54.56 -6.86
C ILE A 227 8.45 -53.44 -7.81
N TYR A 228 7.51 -53.72 -8.70
CA TYR A 228 6.98 -52.75 -9.64
C TYR A 228 6.12 -51.70 -8.94
N ASP A 229 5.33 -52.10 -7.94
CA ASP A 229 4.54 -51.17 -7.13
C ASP A 229 5.46 -50.23 -6.33
N LEU A 230 6.55 -50.75 -5.74
CA LEU A 230 7.57 -49.94 -5.06
C LEU A 230 8.27 -48.97 -6.03
N ALA A 231 8.62 -49.44 -7.24
CA ALA A 231 9.22 -48.60 -8.27
C ALA A 231 8.24 -47.51 -8.73
N GLY A 232 6.97 -47.86 -8.93
CA GLY A 232 5.89 -46.93 -9.25
C GLY A 232 5.70 -45.86 -8.19
N CYS A 233 5.64 -46.24 -6.91
CA CYS A 233 5.61 -45.31 -5.78
C CYS A 233 6.82 -44.37 -5.79
N SER A 234 8.03 -44.90 -6.02
CA SER A 234 9.27 -44.13 -6.02
C SER A 234 9.29 -43.09 -7.15
N VAL A 235 8.88 -43.49 -8.36
CA VAL A 235 8.71 -42.58 -9.50
C VAL A 235 7.62 -41.54 -9.19
N GLY A 236 6.50 -41.97 -8.61
CA GLY A 236 5.42 -41.09 -8.18
C GLY A 236 5.89 -40.02 -7.20
N VAL A 237 6.67 -40.38 -6.17
CA VAL A 237 7.25 -39.42 -5.22
C VAL A 237 8.19 -38.43 -5.93
N ALA A 238 9.06 -38.92 -6.82
CA ALA A 238 10.00 -38.07 -7.55
C ALA A 238 9.25 -37.04 -8.45
N VAL A 239 8.22 -37.49 -9.17
CA VAL A 239 7.36 -36.62 -9.98
C VAL A 239 6.58 -35.65 -9.10
N GLY A 240 6.01 -36.14 -7.99
CA GLY A 240 5.28 -35.33 -7.02
C GLY A 240 6.13 -34.19 -6.45
N HIS A 241 7.38 -34.47 -6.08
CA HIS A 241 8.33 -33.45 -5.63
C HIS A 241 8.65 -32.40 -6.71
N ALA A 242 8.79 -32.82 -7.98
CA ALA A 242 9.06 -31.91 -9.08
C ALA A 242 7.85 -31.00 -9.40
N VAL A 243 6.63 -31.54 -9.25
CA VAL A 243 5.38 -30.86 -9.62
C VAL A 243 4.76 -30.08 -8.46
N SER A 244 5.10 -30.41 -7.21
CA SER A 244 4.54 -29.76 -6.02
C SER A 244 4.66 -28.23 -5.99
N PRO A 245 5.76 -27.59 -6.43
CA PRO A 245 5.83 -26.12 -6.44
C PRO A 245 4.78 -25.49 -7.35
N PHE A 246 4.52 -26.11 -8.51
CA PHE A 246 3.53 -25.64 -9.47
C PHE A 246 2.10 -25.83 -8.95
N VAL A 247 1.83 -26.97 -8.33
CA VAL A 247 0.50 -27.25 -7.74
C VAL A 247 0.24 -26.29 -6.59
N ASN A 248 1.24 -26.07 -5.72
CA ASN A 248 1.14 -25.08 -4.65
C ASN A 248 0.89 -23.66 -5.21
N GLU A 249 1.56 -23.24 -6.28
CA GLU A 249 1.29 -21.93 -6.91
C GLU A 249 -0.15 -21.82 -7.48
N LEU A 250 -0.71 -22.93 -7.96
CA LEU A 250 -2.03 -22.97 -8.56
C LEU A 250 -3.14 -22.91 -7.51
N PHE A 251 -3.01 -23.65 -6.42
CA PHE A 251 -4.07 -23.83 -5.43
C PHE A 251 -3.95 -22.92 -4.21
N LEU A 252 -2.76 -22.45 -3.84
CA LEU A 252 -2.62 -21.60 -2.67
C LEU A 252 -3.24 -20.22 -2.93
N PRO A 253 -4.01 -19.69 -1.95
CA PRO A 253 -4.55 -18.35 -2.04
C PRO A 253 -3.38 -17.37 -2.17
N LYS A 254 -3.38 -16.62 -3.28
CA LYS A 254 -2.37 -15.60 -3.56
C LYS A 254 -2.99 -14.22 -3.52
N THR A 255 -2.41 -13.39 -2.70
CA THR A 255 -2.76 -11.98 -2.59
C THR A 255 -1.81 -11.17 -3.47
N VAL A 256 -2.40 -10.30 -4.28
CA VAL A 256 -1.68 -9.53 -5.30
C VAL A 256 -1.80 -8.07 -4.99
N ILE A 257 -0.67 -7.41 -4.77
CA ILE A 257 -0.56 -5.97 -4.57
C ILE A 257 0.02 -5.33 -5.83
N ASN A 258 -0.72 -4.41 -6.44
CA ASN A 258 -0.28 -3.66 -7.61
C ASN A 258 0.29 -2.29 -7.18
N PHE A 259 1.44 -1.93 -7.72
CA PHE A 259 2.14 -0.66 -7.41
C PHE A 259 2.14 0.33 -8.59
N ASN A 260 1.60 -0.09 -9.74
CA ASN A 260 1.64 0.73 -10.95
C ASN A 260 0.62 1.89 -10.91
N LEU A 261 1.10 3.09 -10.60
CA LEU A 261 0.32 4.33 -10.58
C LEU A 261 -0.25 4.73 -11.96
N ASN A 262 0.38 4.31 -13.08
CA ASN A 262 -0.12 4.62 -14.43
C ASN A 262 -1.46 3.93 -14.70
N LYS A 263 -1.76 2.82 -14.00
CA LYS A 263 -3.05 2.16 -14.10
C LYS A 263 -4.18 3.08 -13.62
N ILE A 264 -3.95 3.86 -12.56
CA ILE A 264 -4.93 4.80 -12.02
C ILE A 264 -5.15 5.97 -12.99
N LYS A 265 -4.07 6.60 -13.48
CA LYS A 265 -4.15 7.71 -14.46
C LYS A 265 -5.00 7.37 -15.69
N ARG A 266 -4.97 6.10 -16.14
CA ARG A 266 -5.72 5.62 -17.30
C ARG A 266 -7.21 5.36 -17.00
N LEU A 267 -7.56 4.97 -15.77
CA LEU A 267 -8.96 4.80 -15.36
C LEU A 267 -9.63 6.14 -15.08
N ASP A 268 -8.90 7.08 -14.48
CA ASP A 268 -9.44 8.41 -14.17
C ASP A 268 -9.60 9.29 -15.41
N THR A 269 -8.78 9.11 -16.46
CA THR A 269 -9.00 9.78 -17.76
C THR A 269 -10.33 9.37 -18.41
N LEU A 270 -10.70 8.09 -18.32
CA LEU A 270 -12.01 7.61 -18.78
C LEU A 270 -13.15 8.20 -17.93
N HIS A 271 -12.99 8.24 -16.61
CA HIS A 271 -13.99 8.85 -15.72
C HIS A 271 -14.15 10.35 -15.99
N ARG A 272 -13.06 11.06 -16.30
CA ARG A 272 -13.05 12.49 -16.63
C ARG A 272 -13.74 12.77 -17.96
N LEU A 273 -13.56 11.91 -18.96
CA LEU A 273 -14.31 11.99 -20.22
C LEU A 273 -15.80 11.82 -19.97
N VAL A 274 -16.19 10.81 -19.20
CA VAL A 274 -17.60 10.56 -18.84
C VAL A 274 -18.20 11.73 -18.04
N TYR A 275 -17.46 12.27 -17.06
CA TYR A 275 -17.90 13.42 -16.27
C TYR A 275 -18.04 14.69 -17.12
N ASN A 276 -17.08 14.99 -17.99
CA ASN A 276 -17.15 16.14 -18.90
C ASN A 276 -18.32 16.00 -19.88
N LEU A 277 -18.57 14.80 -20.39
CA LEU A 277 -19.74 14.51 -21.23
C LEU A 277 -21.06 14.72 -20.46
N HIS A 278 -21.14 14.28 -19.20
CA HIS A 278 -22.32 14.47 -18.37
C HIS A 278 -22.55 15.95 -18.01
N LYS A 279 -21.48 16.70 -17.77
CA LYS A 279 -21.51 18.15 -17.50
C LYS A 279 -21.90 18.96 -18.74
N LEU A 280 -21.47 18.53 -19.93
CA LEU A 280 -21.91 19.10 -21.20
C LEU A 280 -23.40 18.82 -21.45
N LYS A 281 -23.86 17.60 -21.15
CA LYS A 281 -25.29 17.23 -21.26
C LYS A 281 -26.18 18.07 -20.34
N GLY A 282 -25.74 18.36 -19.11
CA GLY A 282 -26.47 19.22 -18.17
C GLY A 282 -26.39 20.73 -18.44
N LYS A 283 -25.65 21.17 -19.47
CA LYS A 283 -25.63 22.56 -19.96
C LYS A 283 -26.41 22.75 -21.27
N LEU A 284 -26.79 21.66 -21.91
CA LEU A 284 -27.52 21.64 -23.19
C LEU A 284 -29.04 21.48 -23.02
N TRP A 285 -29.52 21.49 -21.78
CA TRP A 285 -30.91 21.53 -21.35
C TRP A 285 -31.06 22.60 -20.28
#